data_AF-A0A6H5HWA9-F1
#
_entry.id   AF-A0A6H5HWA9-F1
#
_cell.length_a   1.000
_cell.length_b   1.000
_cell.length_c   1.000
_cell.angle_alpha   90.00
_cell.angle_beta   90.00
_cell.angle_gamma   90.00
#
_symmetry.space_group_name_H-M   'P 1'
#
loop_
_entity.id
_entity.type
_entity.pdbx_description
1 polymer ?
#
loop_
_entity_poly.entity_id
_entity_poly.type
_entity_poly.pdbx_seq_one_letter_code
_entity_poly.pdbx_strand_id
1 'polypeptide(L)'
;MASLNYGKKSPSMGTPSVYSHVTSRSSANLRSSRSVKSVRIPWYQRRLLNHAIIMDIQKGAMFTAIYSLVLSLFTISTAIFDIYCYSQTTPGSIHYGYYIISYEFVYIGNMHVRNALIMFAMFSMLIAMAVFVTSIYLISGLRKEHENKMIPWLWVFGIFTIVRVVAFLFFSIVNDMIFSYNIIICLLWIIFTLMNLYGFLIVWSLFLELNDLTKLEDLANLRIGTMQSLNASTTHSIAGSRPTTPHSTVSTMPVN
;
A
#
# COMPACT_ATOMS: atom_id res chain seq x y z
N MET A 1 2.30 -2.88 -82.32
CA MET A 1 3.08 -1.63 -82.24
C MET A 1 2.37 -0.71 -81.25
N ALA A 2 2.87 -0.57 -80.02
CA ALA A 2 2.68 0.60 -79.13
C ALA A 2 3.27 0.32 -77.73
N SER A 3 4.34 1.06 -77.46
CA SER A 3 4.98 1.44 -76.20
C SER A 3 4.04 1.71 -75.02
N LEU A 4 4.51 1.45 -73.79
CA LEU A 4 4.19 2.28 -72.62
C LEU A 4 5.39 2.32 -71.65
N ASN A 5 6.04 3.48 -71.65
CA ASN A 5 7.18 3.87 -70.82
C ASN A 5 6.74 4.07 -69.34
N TYR A 6 7.56 3.61 -68.40
CA TYR A 6 7.38 3.79 -66.97
C TYR A 6 7.59 5.25 -66.55
N GLY A 7 6.53 5.93 -66.11
CA GLY A 7 6.60 7.26 -65.48
C GLY A 7 7.06 7.17 -64.03
N LYS A 8 8.32 7.57 -63.76
CA LYS A 8 8.82 7.88 -62.40
C LYS A 8 8.05 9.09 -61.85
N LYS A 9 7.32 8.91 -60.75
CA LYS A 9 6.76 10.03 -59.96
C LYS A 9 7.90 10.73 -59.22
N SER A 10 8.13 12.00 -59.56
CA SER A 10 9.06 12.88 -58.83
C SER A 10 8.44 13.27 -57.47
N PRO A 11 9.16 13.17 -56.34
CA PRO A 11 8.65 13.67 -55.07
C PRO A 11 8.69 15.20 -55.08
N SER A 12 7.53 15.84 -54.93
CA SER A 12 7.47 17.30 -54.77
C SER A 12 8.11 17.69 -53.43
N MET A 13 9.34 18.20 -53.48
CA MET A 13 9.94 18.95 -52.38
C MET A 13 9.23 20.31 -52.32
N GLY A 14 8.22 20.42 -51.45
CA GLY A 14 7.61 21.70 -51.12
C GLY A 14 8.65 22.65 -50.52
N THR A 15 8.57 23.93 -50.87
CA THR A 15 9.40 25.00 -50.34
C THR A 15 9.30 25.05 -48.81
N PRO A 16 10.43 25.07 -48.06
CA PRO A 16 10.38 25.12 -46.61
C PRO A 16 9.87 26.49 -46.18
N SER A 17 8.72 26.52 -45.50
CA SER A 17 8.23 27.75 -44.87
C SER A 17 9.15 28.14 -43.71
N VAL A 18 9.66 29.38 -43.78
CA VAL A 18 10.60 29.98 -42.82
C VAL A 18 10.00 30.05 -41.39
N TYR A 19 8.67 29.92 -41.26
CA TYR A 19 7.95 29.93 -39.98
C TYR A 19 8.02 28.62 -39.17
N SER A 20 8.59 27.54 -39.71
CA SER A 20 8.70 26.25 -39.00
C SER A 20 9.89 26.16 -38.03
N HIS A 21 10.80 27.14 -38.04
CA HIS A 21 12.01 27.12 -37.22
C HIS A 21 11.82 27.55 -35.77
N VAL A 22 10.69 28.17 -35.41
CA VAL A 22 10.47 28.67 -34.03
C VAL A 22 9.79 27.65 -33.13
N THR A 23 9.02 26.69 -33.68
CA THR A 23 8.36 25.63 -32.89
C THR A 23 9.18 24.35 -32.76
N SER A 24 10.24 24.17 -33.55
CA SER A 24 11.08 22.96 -33.53
C SER A 24 11.99 22.85 -32.30
N ARG A 25 12.33 23.98 -31.65
CA ARG A 25 13.15 23.96 -30.43
C ARG A 25 12.38 23.55 -29.17
N SER A 26 11.06 23.70 -29.14
CA SER A 26 10.24 23.37 -27.97
C SER A 26 9.76 21.91 -27.96
N SER A 27 9.72 21.25 -29.11
CA SER A 27 9.33 19.83 -29.24
C SER A 27 10.48 18.85 -29.00
N ALA A 28 11.73 19.32 -29.06
CA ALA A 28 12.91 18.50 -28.78
C ALA A 28 12.98 18.04 -27.31
N ASN A 29 12.53 18.86 -26.36
CA ASN A 29 12.47 18.49 -24.94
C ASN A 29 11.22 17.64 -24.59
N LEU A 30 10.17 17.67 -25.42
CA LEU A 30 8.98 16.81 -25.25
C LEU A 30 9.24 15.35 -25.65
N ARG A 31 10.24 15.08 -26.51
CA ARG A 31 10.69 13.72 -26.86
C ARG A 31 11.49 13.02 -25.75
N SER A 32 11.87 13.73 -24.69
CA SER A 32 12.47 13.17 -23.48
C SER A 32 11.43 12.63 -22.48
N SER A 33 10.19 12.35 -22.91
CA SER A 33 9.29 11.51 -22.13
C SER A 33 9.84 10.08 -22.13
N ARG A 34 10.83 9.81 -21.27
CA ARG A 34 11.28 8.44 -20.96
C ARG A 34 10.03 7.59 -20.77
N SER A 35 9.92 6.56 -21.59
CA SER A 35 8.84 5.58 -21.53
C SER A 35 8.66 5.15 -20.07
N VAL A 36 7.47 5.39 -19.52
CA VAL A 36 7.05 4.95 -18.16
C VAL A 36 7.26 3.44 -17.98
N LYS A 37 7.41 2.70 -19.08
CA LYS A 37 7.76 1.28 -19.14
C LYS A 37 9.18 0.95 -18.67
N SER A 38 10.08 1.93 -18.49
CA SER A 38 11.47 1.73 -18.05
C SER A 38 11.73 2.12 -16.59
N VAL A 39 10.71 2.54 -15.84
CA VAL A 39 10.87 2.80 -14.41
C VAL A 39 11.02 1.46 -13.70
N ARG A 40 12.27 1.13 -13.32
CA ARG A 40 12.61 -0.10 -12.61
C ARG A 40 12.02 0.00 -11.20
N ILE A 41 10.81 -0.54 -11.02
CA ILE A 41 10.10 -0.53 -9.74
C ILE A 41 10.95 -1.30 -8.71
N PRO A 42 11.34 -0.67 -7.59
CA PRO A 42 12.04 -1.31 -6.48
C PRO A 42 11.30 -2.57 -6.00
N TRP A 43 12.04 -3.57 -5.53
CA TRP A 43 11.48 -4.88 -5.17
C TRP A 43 10.36 -4.79 -4.10
N TYR A 44 10.40 -3.80 -3.21
CA TYR A 44 9.38 -3.56 -2.17
C TYR A 44 8.09 -2.89 -2.69
N GLN A 45 8.12 -2.33 -3.90
CA GLN A 45 6.97 -1.70 -4.57
C GLN A 45 6.31 -2.61 -5.62
N ARG A 46 6.88 -3.80 -5.87
CA ARG A 46 6.28 -4.76 -6.81
C ARG A 46 5.07 -5.42 -6.16
N ARG A 47 3.98 -5.52 -6.92
CA ARG A 47 2.78 -6.28 -6.55
C ARG A 47 3.15 -7.74 -6.32
N LEU A 48 3.07 -8.21 -5.08
CA LEU A 48 3.40 -9.60 -4.73
C LEU A 48 2.30 -10.59 -5.12
N LEU A 49 1.05 -10.15 -5.25
CA LEU A 49 -0.10 -10.97 -5.62
C LEU A 49 -0.84 -10.32 -6.81
N ASN A 50 -0.56 -10.77 -8.05
CA ASN A 50 -1.27 -10.30 -9.25
C ASN A 50 -2.66 -10.93 -9.40
N HIS A 51 -2.83 -12.15 -8.89
CA HIS A 51 -4.10 -12.86 -8.81
C HIS A 51 -4.13 -13.57 -7.46
N ALA A 52 -5.07 -13.19 -6.61
CA ALA A 52 -5.31 -13.91 -5.37
C ALA A 52 -5.92 -15.27 -5.72
N ILE A 53 -5.37 -16.34 -5.15
CA ILE A 53 -5.68 -17.75 -5.47
C ILE A 53 -7.17 -18.10 -5.20
N ILE A 54 -7.92 -17.28 -4.44
CA ILE A 54 -9.25 -17.63 -3.92
C ILE A 54 -10.31 -16.52 -4.11
N MET A 55 -9.98 -15.22 -3.97
CA MET A 55 -10.97 -14.11 -4.02
C MET A 55 -10.36 -12.81 -4.55
N ASP A 56 -11.17 -11.94 -5.15
CA ASP A 56 -10.77 -10.57 -5.53
C ASP A 56 -10.07 -9.84 -4.38
N ILE A 57 -9.00 -9.10 -4.69
CA ILE A 57 -8.11 -8.52 -3.68
C ILE A 57 -8.82 -7.57 -2.71
N GLN A 58 -9.84 -6.86 -3.18
CA GLN A 58 -10.66 -5.96 -2.38
C GLN A 58 -11.61 -6.71 -1.43
N LYS A 59 -12.21 -7.82 -1.89
CA LYS A 59 -13.02 -8.70 -1.02
C LYS A 59 -12.14 -9.41 0.01
N GLY A 60 -10.95 -9.86 -0.38
CA GLY A 60 -9.95 -10.43 0.51
C GLY A 60 -9.47 -9.46 1.58
N ALA A 61 -9.28 -8.19 1.24
CA ALA A 61 -8.92 -7.15 2.19
C ALA A 61 -10.05 -6.84 3.19
N MET A 62 -11.30 -6.81 2.74
CA MET A 62 -12.46 -6.67 3.63
C MET A 62 -12.60 -7.85 4.60
N PHE A 63 -12.42 -9.08 4.10
CA PHE A 63 -12.42 -10.27 4.95
C PHE A 63 -11.28 -10.23 5.97
N THR A 64 -10.09 -9.80 5.55
CA THR A 64 -8.93 -9.63 6.45
C THR A 64 -9.20 -8.59 7.54
N ALA A 65 -9.87 -7.49 7.21
CA ALA A 65 -10.22 -6.47 8.18
C ALA A 65 -11.19 -7.01 9.25
N ILE A 66 -12.22 -7.75 8.84
CA ILE A 66 -13.16 -8.42 9.76
C ILE A 66 -12.45 -9.49 10.59
N TYR A 67 -11.61 -10.31 9.95
CA TYR A 67 -10.79 -11.31 10.62
C TYR A 67 -9.91 -10.68 11.70
N SER A 68 -9.23 -9.57 11.40
CA SER A 68 -8.37 -8.89 12.39
C SER A 68 -9.15 -8.33 13.58
N LEU A 69 -10.41 -7.90 13.39
CA LEU A 69 -11.32 -7.54 14.49
C LEU A 69 -11.62 -8.74 15.38
N VAL A 70 -12.07 -9.85 14.79
CA VAL A 70 -12.40 -11.07 15.55
C VAL A 70 -11.16 -11.61 16.26
N LEU A 71 -10.02 -11.62 15.59
CA LEU A 71 -8.74 -12.06 16.15
C LEU A 71 -8.33 -11.21 17.35
N SER A 72 -8.52 -9.89 17.30
CA SER A 72 -8.18 -9.00 18.42
C SER A 72 -9.04 -9.30 19.65
N LEU A 73 -10.35 -9.54 19.48
CA LEU A 73 -11.24 -9.95 20.57
C LEU A 73 -10.87 -11.31 21.16
N PHE A 74 -10.56 -12.27 20.29
CA PHE A 74 -10.06 -13.58 20.70
C PHE A 74 -8.78 -13.44 21.52
N THR A 75 -7.83 -12.60 21.06
CA THR A 75 -6.54 -12.39 21.72
C THR A 75 -6.69 -11.71 23.08
N ILE A 76 -7.60 -10.75 23.22
CA ILE A 76 -7.92 -10.14 24.52
C ILE A 76 -8.51 -11.19 25.47
N SER A 77 -9.45 -12.01 24.98
CA SER A 77 -10.10 -13.05 25.78
C SER A 77 -9.11 -14.10 26.26
N THR A 78 -8.23 -14.59 25.37
CA THR A 78 -7.18 -15.56 25.74
C THR A 78 -6.14 -14.93 26.66
N ALA A 79 -5.77 -13.66 26.46
CA ALA A 79 -4.81 -13.00 27.35
C ALA A 79 -5.36 -12.86 28.78
N ILE A 80 -6.63 -12.50 28.95
CA ILE A 80 -7.28 -12.45 30.27
C ILE A 80 -7.28 -13.84 30.92
N PHE A 81 -7.62 -14.86 30.15
CA PHE A 81 -7.62 -16.25 30.61
C PHE A 81 -6.21 -16.71 31.02
N ASP A 82 -5.18 -16.42 30.22
CA ASP A 82 -3.80 -16.79 30.50
C ASP A 82 -3.29 -16.08 31.76
N ILE A 83 -3.58 -14.79 31.94
CA ILE A 83 -3.26 -14.03 33.17
C ILE A 83 -3.93 -14.67 34.39
N TYR A 84 -5.20 -15.05 34.27
CA TYR A 84 -5.92 -15.73 35.34
C TYR A 84 -5.24 -17.06 35.69
N CYS A 85 -4.94 -17.90 34.70
CA CYS A 85 -4.25 -19.18 34.90
C CYS A 85 -2.89 -18.99 35.59
N TYR A 86 -2.07 -18.04 35.14
CA TYR A 86 -0.78 -17.76 35.76
C TYR A 86 -0.90 -17.17 37.17
N SER A 87 -1.95 -16.41 37.48
CA SER A 87 -2.20 -15.90 38.84
C SER A 87 -2.53 -17.02 39.81
N GLN A 88 -3.26 -18.04 39.35
CA GLN A 88 -3.64 -19.19 40.18
C GLN A 88 -2.45 -20.10 40.44
N THR A 89 -1.46 -20.21 39.54
CA THR A 89 -0.22 -21.02 39.74
C THR A 89 0.80 -20.35 40.69
N THR A 90 0.36 -19.73 41.78
CA THR A 90 1.27 -19.15 42.77
C THR A 90 1.91 -20.26 43.62
N PRO A 91 3.24 -20.27 43.82
CA PRO A 91 3.90 -21.32 44.59
C PRO A 91 3.36 -21.34 46.03
N GLY A 92 2.82 -22.48 46.45
CA GLY A 92 2.23 -22.68 47.78
C GLY A 92 0.71 -22.87 47.82
N SER A 93 -0.01 -22.76 46.70
CA SER A 93 -1.44 -23.12 46.64
C SER A 93 -1.67 -24.59 46.27
N ILE A 94 -2.60 -25.22 46.99
CA ILE A 94 -3.08 -26.58 46.73
C ILE A 94 -4.04 -26.52 45.54
N HIS A 95 -3.70 -27.20 44.45
CA HIS A 95 -4.49 -27.22 43.22
C HIS A 95 -5.15 -28.58 43.01
N TYR A 96 -6.45 -28.60 42.76
CA TYR A 96 -7.16 -29.79 42.30
C TYR A 96 -7.04 -29.86 40.77
N GLY A 97 -6.26 -30.82 40.27
CA GLY A 97 -6.07 -31.05 38.85
C GLY A 97 -7.29 -31.74 38.23
N TYR A 98 -8.03 -31.03 37.38
CA TYR A 98 -8.89 -31.66 36.39
C TYR A 98 -8.10 -31.76 35.08
N TYR A 99 -7.96 -32.96 34.53
CA TYR A 99 -7.19 -33.28 33.30
C TYR A 99 -7.41 -32.35 32.08
N ILE A 100 -8.50 -31.56 32.07
CA ILE A 100 -8.84 -30.61 31.00
C ILE A 100 -8.23 -29.22 31.25
N ILE A 101 -8.20 -28.75 32.51
CA ILE A 101 -7.64 -27.45 32.94
C ILE A 101 -6.87 -27.69 34.27
N SER A 102 -5.73 -28.37 34.21
CA SER A 102 -4.89 -28.64 35.39
C SER A 102 -3.94 -27.48 35.69
N TYR A 103 -4.19 -26.68 36.74
CA TYR A 103 -3.37 -25.54 37.17
C TYR A 103 -1.88 -25.84 37.48
N GLU A 104 -1.45 -27.10 37.39
CA GLU A 104 -0.06 -27.53 37.27
C GLU A 104 0.58 -27.19 35.89
N PHE A 105 0.07 -26.16 35.21
CA PHE A 105 0.26 -25.88 33.79
C PHE A 105 1.65 -25.37 33.37
N VAL A 106 2.52 -25.04 34.30
CA VAL A 106 3.76 -24.31 34.03
C VAL A 106 4.89 -25.08 34.66
N TYR A 107 6.11 -24.87 34.19
CA TYR A 107 7.33 -25.12 34.93
C TYR A 107 7.26 -24.41 36.31
N ILE A 108 6.54 -25.02 37.27
CA ILE A 108 6.06 -24.48 38.56
C ILE A 108 7.21 -24.05 39.47
N GLY A 109 8.45 -24.42 39.12
CA GLY A 109 9.62 -24.08 39.92
C GLY A 109 10.08 -22.63 39.84
N ASN A 110 9.82 -21.87 38.76
CA ASN A 110 10.52 -20.60 38.52
C ASN A 110 9.61 -19.37 38.37
N MET A 111 9.66 -18.48 39.36
CA MET A 111 8.95 -17.20 39.41
C MET A 111 9.25 -16.29 38.20
N HIS A 112 10.47 -16.30 37.69
CA HIS A 112 10.88 -15.43 36.57
C HIS A 112 10.18 -15.81 35.28
N VAL A 113 10.01 -17.12 35.05
CA VAL A 113 9.35 -17.64 33.87
C VAL A 113 7.87 -17.25 33.91
N ARG A 114 7.16 -17.51 35.01
CA ARG A 114 5.76 -17.09 35.16
C ARG A 114 5.55 -15.59 34.94
N ASN A 115 6.39 -14.75 35.56
CA ASN A 115 6.29 -13.30 35.39
C ASN A 115 6.54 -12.87 33.93
N ALA A 116 7.43 -13.55 33.21
CA ALA A 116 7.64 -13.30 31.78
C ALA A 116 6.40 -13.67 30.95
N LEU A 117 5.73 -14.80 31.23
CA LEU A 117 4.49 -15.18 30.52
C LEU A 117 3.35 -14.19 30.79
N ILE A 118 3.19 -13.73 32.04
CA ILE A 118 2.22 -12.67 32.38
C ILE A 118 2.54 -11.39 31.60
N MET A 119 3.81 -10.99 31.50
CA MET A 119 4.22 -9.82 30.73
C MET A 119 3.89 -9.98 29.23
N PHE A 120 4.15 -11.14 28.64
CA PHE A 120 3.79 -11.41 27.24
C PHE A 120 2.27 -11.37 27.00
N ALA A 121 1.47 -11.89 27.94
CA ALA A 121 0.00 -11.82 27.86
C ALA A 121 -0.49 -10.35 27.94
N MET A 122 0.06 -9.55 28.86
CA MET A 122 -0.27 -8.13 29.00
C MET A 122 0.10 -7.32 27.74
N PHE A 123 1.30 -7.51 27.19
CA PHE A 123 1.70 -6.84 25.95
C PHE A 123 0.83 -7.27 24.76
N SER A 124 0.51 -8.55 24.65
CA SER A 124 -0.38 -9.07 23.60
C SER A 124 -1.78 -8.49 23.71
N MET A 125 -2.30 -8.28 24.92
CA MET A 125 -3.59 -7.63 25.16
C MET A 125 -3.58 -6.17 24.72
N LEU A 126 -2.56 -5.40 25.09
CA LEU A 126 -2.43 -3.98 24.73
C LEU A 126 -2.32 -3.79 23.21
N ILE A 127 -1.49 -4.59 22.55
CA ILE A 127 -1.35 -4.52 21.09
C ILE A 127 -2.65 -4.99 20.41
N ALA A 128 -3.33 -6.01 20.94
CA ALA A 128 -4.63 -6.44 20.41
C ALA A 128 -5.70 -5.33 20.49
N MET A 129 -5.71 -4.52 21.56
CA MET A 129 -6.58 -3.34 21.64
C MET A 129 -6.25 -2.31 20.54
N ALA A 130 -4.96 -2.08 20.27
CA ALA A 130 -4.54 -1.20 19.18
C ALA A 130 -4.94 -1.76 17.80
N VAL A 131 -4.82 -3.08 17.59
CA VAL A 131 -5.31 -3.77 16.39
C VAL A 131 -6.81 -3.58 16.24
N PHE A 132 -7.59 -3.76 17.31
CA PHE A 132 -9.05 -3.57 17.26
C PHE A 132 -9.44 -2.18 16.74
N VAL A 133 -8.84 -1.12 17.30
CA VAL A 133 -9.10 0.26 16.88
C VAL A 133 -8.67 0.49 15.43
N THR A 134 -7.45 0.08 15.08
CA THR A 134 -6.94 0.26 13.71
C THR A 134 -7.71 -0.56 12.67
N SER A 135 -8.30 -1.70 13.04
CA SER A 135 -9.14 -2.49 12.14
C SER A 135 -10.46 -1.80 11.80
N ILE A 136 -11.05 -1.02 12.73
CA ILE A 136 -12.22 -0.17 12.44
C ILE A 136 -11.85 0.92 11.42
N TYR A 137 -10.68 1.54 11.60
CA TYR A 137 -10.16 2.51 10.63
C TYR A 137 -9.91 1.88 9.27
N LEU A 138 -9.38 0.65 9.23
CA LEU A 138 -9.15 -0.09 7.99
C LEU A 138 -10.47 -0.34 7.24
N ILE A 139 -11.53 -0.81 7.90
CA ILE A 139 -12.85 -1.03 7.27
C ILE A 139 -13.40 0.26 6.67
N SER A 140 -13.25 1.37 7.40
CA SER A 140 -13.67 2.69 6.94
C SER A 140 -12.83 3.19 5.76
N GLY A 141 -11.53 2.87 5.75
CA GLY A 141 -10.61 3.17 4.66
C GLY A 141 -10.91 2.37 3.40
N LEU A 142 -11.14 1.07 3.54
CA LEU A 142 -11.49 0.15 2.45
C LEU A 142 -12.82 0.52 1.78
N ARG A 143 -13.80 1.03 2.53
CA ARG A 143 -15.09 1.47 1.95
C ARG A 143 -14.96 2.73 1.08
N LYS A 144 -14.01 3.60 1.40
CA LYS A 144 -13.78 4.88 0.71
C LYS A 144 -12.55 4.85 -0.20
N GLU A 145 -11.93 3.68 -0.37
CA GLU A 145 -10.70 3.44 -1.14
C GLU A 145 -9.56 4.42 -0.81
N HIS A 146 -9.49 4.86 0.45
CA HIS A 146 -8.55 5.90 0.86
C HIS A 146 -7.27 5.30 1.47
N GLU A 147 -6.18 5.36 0.71
CA GLU A 147 -4.87 4.76 1.04
C GLU A 147 -4.31 5.20 2.40
N ASN A 148 -4.44 6.48 2.75
CA ASN A 148 -3.83 7.02 3.97
C ASN A 148 -4.43 6.43 5.25
N LYS A 149 -5.67 5.93 5.19
CA LYS A 149 -6.34 5.31 6.34
C LYS A 149 -5.91 3.87 6.57
N MET A 150 -5.22 3.25 5.61
CA MET A 150 -4.72 1.87 5.73
C MET A 150 -3.37 1.82 6.46
N ILE A 151 -2.58 2.90 6.41
CA ILE A 151 -1.21 2.97 6.96
C ILE A 151 -1.15 2.61 8.46
N PRO A 152 -2.03 3.16 9.34
CA PRO A 152 -1.96 2.85 10.77
C PRO A 152 -2.17 1.36 11.06
N TRP A 153 -3.07 0.72 10.31
CA TRP A 153 -3.33 -0.71 10.46
C TRP A 153 -2.14 -1.55 10.00
N LEU A 154 -1.49 -1.20 8.88
CA LEU A 154 -0.30 -1.92 8.40
C LEU A 154 0.80 -1.98 9.46
N TRP A 155 1.12 -0.85 10.09
CA TRP A 155 2.16 -0.80 11.12
C TRP A 155 1.79 -1.58 12.38
N VAL A 156 0.58 -1.36 12.90
CA VAL A 156 0.14 -2.00 14.14
C VAL A 156 -0.03 -3.51 13.95
N PHE A 157 -0.63 -3.95 12.83
CA PHE A 157 -0.83 -5.37 12.54
C PHE A 157 0.48 -6.10 12.21
N GLY A 158 1.44 -5.43 11.59
CA GLY A 158 2.79 -5.96 11.37
C GLY A 158 3.53 -6.22 12.68
N ILE A 159 3.57 -5.22 13.58
CA ILE A 159 4.18 -5.36 14.91
C ILE A 159 3.47 -6.45 15.72
N PHE A 160 2.14 -6.47 15.70
CA PHE A 160 1.33 -7.50 16.36
C PHE A 160 1.70 -8.91 15.89
N THR A 161 1.87 -9.11 14.58
CA THR A 161 2.23 -10.41 14.01
C THR A 161 3.60 -10.86 14.51
N ILE A 162 4.59 -9.97 14.57
CA ILE A 162 5.94 -10.28 15.07
C ILE A 162 5.89 -10.64 16.56
N VAL A 163 5.26 -9.80 17.38
CA VAL A 163 5.15 -10.04 18.83
C VAL A 163 4.43 -11.36 19.10
N ARG A 164 3.40 -11.68 18.32
CA ARG A 164 2.66 -12.94 18.44
C ARG A 164 3.53 -14.15 18.11
N VAL A 165 4.36 -14.09 17.07
CA VAL A 165 5.31 -15.18 16.74
C VAL A 165 6.30 -15.40 17.87
N VAL A 166 6.84 -14.32 18.45
CA VAL A 166 7.77 -14.40 19.59
C VAL A 166 7.09 -15.00 20.82
N ALA A 167 5.88 -14.50 21.17
CA ALA A 167 5.10 -15.01 22.29
C ALA A 167 4.73 -16.49 22.10
N PHE A 168 4.33 -16.89 20.89
CA PHE A 168 4.04 -18.28 20.53
C PHE A 168 5.25 -19.20 20.74
N LEU A 169 6.42 -18.78 20.25
CA LEU A 169 7.64 -19.56 20.35
C LEU A 169 8.05 -19.73 21.83
N PHE A 170 7.97 -18.67 22.62
CA PHE A 170 8.27 -18.72 24.04
C PHE A 170 7.27 -19.60 24.82
N PHE A 171 5.96 -19.44 24.57
CA PHE A 171 4.91 -20.25 25.18
C PHE A 171 5.11 -21.75 24.88
N SER A 172 5.46 -22.09 23.63
CA SER A 172 5.64 -23.49 23.20
C SER A 172 6.88 -24.15 23.82
N ILE A 173 7.91 -23.38 24.19
CA ILE A 173 9.12 -23.90 24.84
C ILE A 173 8.90 -24.08 26.34
N VAL A 174 8.21 -23.14 26.97
CA VAL A 174 8.08 -23.09 28.43
C VAL A 174 6.98 -24.01 28.95
N ASN A 175 5.88 -24.13 28.22
CA ASN A 175 4.73 -24.89 28.67
C ASN A 175 4.82 -26.36 28.27
N ASP A 176 4.41 -27.22 29.19
CA ASP A 176 4.36 -28.65 28.93
C ASP A 176 3.23 -28.97 27.95
N MET A 177 3.58 -29.64 26.85
CA MET A 177 2.63 -30.07 25.82
C MET A 177 1.89 -31.36 26.19
N ILE A 178 2.04 -31.89 27.41
CA ILE A 178 1.25 -33.03 27.88
C ILE A 178 -0.24 -32.71 28.05
N PHE A 179 -0.56 -31.45 28.37
CA PHE A 179 -1.94 -31.02 28.62
C PHE A 179 -2.67 -30.60 27.34
N SER A 180 -3.90 -31.09 27.17
CA SER A 180 -4.71 -30.88 25.96
C SER A 180 -4.97 -29.39 25.67
N TYR A 181 -5.13 -28.54 26.69
CA TYR A 181 -5.29 -27.09 26.49
C TYR A 181 -4.10 -26.47 25.75
N ASN A 182 -2.87 -26.74 26.21
CA ASN A 182 -1.65 -26.20 25.63
C ASN A 182 -1.46 -26.68 24.18
N ILE A 183 -1.81 -27.93 23.88
CA ILE A 183 -1.77 -28.47 22.52
C ILE A 183 -2.76 -27.72 21.62
N ILE A 184 -4.02 -27.57 22.05
CA ILE A 184 -5.09 -26.93 21.26
C ILE A 184 -4.76 -25.46 21.00
N ILE A 185 -4.32 -24.72 22.02
CA ILE A 185 -4.03 -23.29 21.88
C ILE A 185 -2.81 -23.06 20.97
N CYS A 186 -1.77 -23.90 21.06
CA CYS A 186 -0.63 -23.84 20.15
C CYS A 186 -1.03 -24.13 18.69
N LEU A 187 -1.85 -25.14 18.44
CA LEU A 187 -2.35 -25.45 17.10
C LEU A 187 -3.17 -24.29 16.50
N LEU A 188 -4.05 -23.69 17.30
CA LEU A 188 -4.81 -22.51 16.89
C LEU A 188 -3.89 -21.32 16.59
N TRP A 189 -2.86 -21.10 17.41
CA TRP A 189 -1.90 -20.01 17.20
C TRP A 189 -1.08 -20.18 15.92
N ILE A 190 -0.75 -21.41 15.51
CA ILE A 190 -0.12 -21.69 14.21
C ILE A 190 -1.05 -21.25 13.08
N ILE A 191 -2.32 -21.66 13.11
CA ILE A 191 -3.31 -21.32 12.07
C ILE A 191 -3.48 -19.80 11.99
N PHE A 192 -3.66 -19.13 13.13
CA PHE A 192 -3.81 -17.66 13.16
C PHE A 192 -2.56 -16.95 12.66
N THR A 193 -1.36 -17.46 12.93
CA THR A 193 -0.11 -16.86 12.43
C THR A 193 -0.02 -16.94 10.91
N LEU A 194 -0.38 -18.08 10.32
CA LEU A 194 -0.43 -18.23 8.86
C LEU A 194 -1.48 -17.31 8.23
N MET A 195 -2.67 -17.23 8.83
CA MET A 195 -3.72 -16.31 8.39
C MET A 195 -3.31 -14.84 8.53
N ASN A 196 -2.57 -14.47 9.58
CA ASN A 196 -2.05 -13.12 9.77
C ASN A 196 -1.06 -12.73 8.67
N LEU A 197 -0.11 -13.62 8.35
CA LEU A 197 0.84 -13.38 7.28
C LEU A 197 0.12 -13.22 5.93
N TYR A 198 -0.82 -14.11 5.65
CA TYR A 198 -1.60 -14.05 4.41
C TYR A 198 -2.45 -12.77 4.32
N GLY A 199 -3.18 -12.43 5.38
CA GLY A 199 -3.99 -11.22 5.46
C GLY A 199 -3.16 -9.94 5.34
N PHE A 200 -2.00 -9.89 6.01
CA PHE A 200 -1.07 -8.78 5.90
C PHE A 200 -0.61 -8.58 4.44
N LEU A 201 -0.26 -9.66 3.73
CA LEU A 201 0.15 -9.59 2.33
C LEU A 201 -0.97 -9.11 1.40
N ILE A 202 -2.22 -9.52 1.63
CA ILE A 202 -3.37 -9.04 0.84
C ILE A 202 -3.55 -7.52 1.01
N VAL A 203 -3.62 -7.05 2.26
CA VAL A 203 -3.86 -5.64 2.55
C VAL A 203 -2.67 -4.78 2.09
N TRP A 204 -1.44 -5.28 2.25
CA TRP A 204 -0.24 -4.64 1.72
C TRP A 204 -0.28 -4.52 0.19
N SER A 205 -0.68 -5.59 -0.50
CA SER A 205 -0.80 -5.59 -1.95
C SER A 205 -1.88 -4.61 -2.45
N LEU A 206 -3.03 -4.52 -1.78
CA LEU A 206 -4.06 -3.53 -2.08
C LEU A 206 -3.59 -2.10 -1.81
N PHE A 207 -2.85 -1.89 -0.72
CA PHE A 207 -2.27 -0.58 -0.40
C PHE A 207 -1.32 -0.09 -1.50
N LEU A 208 -0.47 -0.97 -2.05
CA LEU A 208 0.40 -0.62 -3.17
C LEU A 208 -0.39 -0.27 -4.43
N GLU A 209 -1.49 -0.98 -4.70
CA GLU A 209 -2.35 -0.74 -5.87
C GLU A 209 -3.01 0.65 -5.80
N LEU A 210 -3.56 1.03 -4.63
CA LEU A 210 -4.15 2.35 -4.44
C LEU A 210 -3.11 3.47 -4.57
N ASN A 211 -1.92 3.30 -3.98
CA ASN A 211 -0.85 4.30 -4.09
C ASN A 211 -0.36 4.52 -5.52
N ASP A 212 -0.32 3.47 -6.34
CA ASP A 212 0.07 3.59 -7.74
C ASP A 212 -1.01 4.34 -8.54
N LEU A 213 -2.28 4.04 -8.27
CA LEU A 213 -3.42 4.76 -8.87
C LEU A 213 -3.41 6.25 -8.51
N THR A 214 -3.25 6.60 -7.23
CA THR A 214 -3.20 8.00 -6.78
C THR A 214 -2.03 8.76 -7.41
N LYS A 215 -0.84 8.14 -7.51
CA LYS A 215 0.30 8.75 -8.20
C LYS A 215 0.08 8.96 -9.69
N LEU A 216 -0.60 8.02 -10.34
CA LEU A 216 -0.95 8.14 -11.76
C LEU A 216 -1.98 9.25 -11.98
N GLU A 217 -2.95 9.39 -11.08
CA GLU A 217 -3.93 10.48 -11.08
C GLU A 217 -3.25 11.84 -10.89
N ASP A 218 -2.38 11.98 -9.88
CA ASP A 218 -1.62 13.21 -9.65
C ASP A 218 -0.74 13.58 -10.85
N LEU A 219 -0.08 12.60 -11.46
CA LEU A 219 0.75 12.81 -12.65
C LEU A 219 -0.10 13.23 -13.85
N ALA A 220 -1.29 12.65 -14.03
CA ALA A 220 -2.23 13.06 -15.08
C ALA A 220 -2.74 14.48 -14.84
N ASN A 221 -3.12 14.83 -13.61
CA ASN A 221 -3.57 16.16 -13.21
C ASN A 221 -2.46 17.21 -13.44
N LEU A 222 -1.22 16.89 -13.08
CA LEU A 222 -0.07 17.75 -13.36
C LEU A 222 0.17 17.92 -14.86
N ARG A 223 0.04 16.85 -15.66
CA ARG A 223 0.18 16.94 -17.12
C ARG A 223 -0.93 17.76 -17.77
N ILE A 224 -2.18 17.60 -17.33
CA ILE A 224 -3.32 18.39 -17.82
C ILE A 224 -3.14 19.85 -17.42
N GLY A 225 -2.76 20.15 -16.17
CA GLY A 225 -2.47 21.51 -15.71
C GLY A 225 -1.28 22.15 -16.44
N THR A 226 -0.25 21.36 -16.77
CA THR A 226 0.89 21.81 -17.58
C THR A 226 0.46 22.06 -19.03
N MET A 227 -0.36 21.20 -19.63
CA MET A 227 -0.88 21.41 -20.99
C MET A 227 -1.85 22.60 -21.07
N GLN A 228 -2.65 22.83 -20.03
CA GLN A 228 -3.52 24.00 -19.93
C GLN A 228 -2.73 25.29 -19.77
N SER A 229 -1.70 25.33 -18.92
CA SER A 229 -0.82 26.50 -18.78
C SER A 229 0.01 26.75 -20.04
N LEU A 230 0.50 25.70 -20.71
CA LEU A 230 1.14 25.82 -22.01
C LEU A 230 0.17 26.37 -23.07
N ASN A 231 -1.06 25.85 -23.15
CA ASN A 231 -2.08 26.35 -24.07
C ASN A 231 -2.46 27.81 -23.76
N ALA A 232 -2.59 28.20 -22.49
CA ALA A 232 -2.82 29.58 -22.07
C ALA A 232 -1.66 30.51 -22.48
N SER A 233 -0.41 30.04 -22.36
CA SER A 233 0.76 30.80 -22.80
C SER A 233 0.89 30.93 -24.34
N THR A 234 0.34 29.98 -25.10
CA THR A 234 0.29 30.05 -26.58
C THR A 234 -0.93 30.79 -27.12
N THR A 235 -2.03 30.88 -26.37
CA THR A 235 -3.24 31.62 -26.79
C THR A 235 -3.13 33.11 -26.50
N HIS A 236 -2.47 33.53 -25.41
CA HIS A 236 -2.18 34.94 -25.16
C HIS A 236 -1.09 35.53 -26.07
N SER A 237 -0.32 34.70 -26.79
CA SER A 237 0.68 35.17 -27.76
C SER A 237 0.13 35.29 -29.20
N ILE A 238 -1.11 34.87 -29.46
CA ILE A 238 -1.79 35.03 -30.75
C ILE A 238 -2.66 36.31 -30.80
N ALA A 239 -2.96 36.92 -29.64
CA ALA A 239 -3.60 38.23 -29.56
C ALA A 239 -2.57 39.37 -29.55
N GLY A 240 -1.85 39.51 -30.66
CA GLY A 240 -1.34 40.77 -31.21
C GLY A 240 -0.63 41.76 -30.29
N SER A 241 0.68 41.58 -30.07
CA SER A 241 1.58 42.73 -29.94
C SER A 241 1.70 43.41 -31.30
N ARG A 242 0.75 44.28 -31.67
CA ARG A 242 0.93 45.24 -32.75
C ARG A 242 1.87 46.34 -32.23
N PRO A 243 3.09 46.50 -32.76
CA PRO A 243 3.75 47.79 -32.70
C PRO A 243 2.94 48.72 -33.63
N THR A 244 2.23 49.69 -33.08
CA THR A 244 1.71 50.80 -33.89
C THR A 244 2.90 51.66 -34.31
N THR A 245 3.49 51.35 -35.47
CA THR A 245 4.42 52.24 -36.14
C THR A 245 3.66 53.49 -36.61
N PRO A 246 4.04 54.72 -36.21
CA PRO A 246 3.42 55.91 -36.75
C PRO A 246 4.02 56.18 -38.14
N HIS A 247 3.14 56.18 -39.13
CA HIS A 247 3.24 56.69 -40.49
C HIS A 247 4.57 57.30 -40.98
N SER A 248 5.08 56.69 -42.05
CA SER A 248 5.86 57.34 -43.09
C SER A 248 5.01 58.37 -43.84
N THR A 249 5.24 59.66 -43.61
CA THR A 249 4.87 60.73 -44.55
C THR A 249 6.09 61.08 -45.42
N VAL A 250 6.27 60.36 -46.53
CA VAL A 250 7.05 60.88 -47.67
C VAL A 250 6.04 61.44 -48.66
N SER A 251 5.83 62.75 -48.58
CA SER A 251 5.07 63.51 -49.57
C SER A 251 5.96 63.75 -50.78
N THR A 252 5.80 62.94 -51.83
CA THR A 252 6.28 63.29 -53.17
C THR A 252 5.23 64.20 -53.83
N MET A 253 5.49 65.51 -53.89
CA MET A 253 4.83 66.36 -54.90
C MET A 253 5.62 66.25 -56.20
N PRO A 254 4.96 66.08 -57.36
CA PRO A 254 5.60 66.27 -58.65
C PRO A 254 5.69 67.76 -58.99
N VAL A 255 6.67 68.07 -59.83
CA VAL A 255 7.15 69.37 -60.28
C VAL A 255 6.10 70.16 -61.07
N ASN A 256 5.98 71.46 -60.77
CA ASN A 256 6.08 72.56 -61.75
C ASN A 256 6.41 73.89 -61.06
#